data_AF-A0A6A0H4W2-F1
#
_entry.id   AF-A0A6A0H4W2-F1
#
_cell.length_a   1.000
_cell.length_b   1.000
_cell.length_c   1.000
_cell.angle_alpha   90.00
_cell.angle_beta   90.00
_cell.angle_gamma   90.00
#
_symmetry.space_group_name_H-M   'P 1'
#
loop_
_entity.id
_entity.type
_entity.pdbx_description
1 polymer ?
#
loop_
_entity_poly.entity_id
_entity_poly.type
_entity_poly.pdbx_seq_one_letter_code
_entity_poly.pdbx_strand_id
1 'polypeptide(L)'
;MRLFKDISWVATTADCLSAHNRSYLGMTGHSLDPKTLTRQHAVLACSRLRWHHTFDVLAEAIVDTHYKFHLQDKVTRTTTDNGSNFVNAFVQFGTEAELLPNIPGPAADSDMEGVEDVDIDVDPEAGSMDEVEYISVEATLEADEGSSGLSHNLPVHMRCAAHTFNLVASVDADKALDSAQFKSAYRKAMSNARALWNQQCRSTVSADSIQDELKRRVSLSQSESESE
;
A
#
# COMPACT_ATOMS: atom_id res chain seq x y z
N MET A 1 -10.73 -1.34 25.95
CA MET A 1 -9.41 -0.82 26.41
C MET A 1 -9.25 0.57 25.82
N ARG A 2 -8.97 1.60 26.62
CA ARG A 2 -8.72 2.97 26.10
C ARG A 2 -7.23 3.23 25.99
N LEU A 3 -6.72 3.34 24.77
CA LEU A 3 -5.34 3.79 24.50
C LEU A 3 -5.30 5.31 24.46
N PHE A 4 -4.12 5.90 24.69
CA PHE A 4 -3.89 7.34 24.57
C PHE A 4 -4.91 8.21 25.36
N LYS A 5 -5.28 7.78 26.57
CA LYS A 5 -6.38 8.39 27.34
C LYS A 5 -6.19 9.89 27.55
N ASP A 6 -5.00 10.29 28.01
CA ASP A 6 -4.66 11.68 28.36
C ASP A 6 -3.98 12.44 27.21
N ILE A 7 -4.09 11.91 25.99
CA ILE A 7 -3.56 12.50 24.75
C ILE A 7 -4.73 13.04 23.92
N SER A 8 -4.60 14.27 23.44
CA SER A 8 -5.60 14.91 22.59
C SER A 8 -5.42 14.61 21.11
N TRP A 9 -4.18 14.41 20.65
CA TRP A 9 -3.86 14.21 19.23
C TRP A 9 -3.06 12.94 19.02
N VAL A 10 -3.56 12.09 18.12
CA VAL A 10 -2.94 10.84 17.72
C VAL A 10 -2.75 10.88 16.20
N ALA A 11 -1.62 10.37 15.71
CA ALA A 11 -1.45 10.03 14.31
C ALA A 11 -1.48 8.51 14.17
N THR A 12 -2.12 7.98 13.14
CA THR A 12 -2.07 6.54 12.86
C THR A 12 -1.27 6.25 11.62
N THR A 13 -0.68 5.06 11.55
CA THR A 13 -0.21 4.49 10.30
C THR A 13 -1.01 3.23 10.02
N ALA A 14 -1.33 2.98 8.76
CA ALA A 14 -1.97 1.76 8.31
C ALA A 14 -1.18 1.17 7.13
N ASP A 15 -1.03 -0.14 7.14
CA ASP A 15 -0.32 -0.90 6.12
C ASP A 15 -1.09 -2.21 5.87
N CYS A 16 -1.11 -2.67 4.63
CA CYS A 16 -1.77 -3.92 4.25
C CYS A 16 -0.71 -4.89 3.73
N LEU A 17 -0.54 -5.99 4.46
CA LEU A 17 0.45 -7.00 4.11
C LEU A 17 -0.22 -8.27 3.66
N SER A 18 0.26 -8.85 2.57
CA SER A 18 -0.16 -10.16 2.08
C SER A 18 0.92 -11.20 2.34
N ALA A 19 0.54 -12.30 3.02
CA ALA A 19 1.42 -13.43 3.29
C ALA A 19 0.62 -14.74 3.34
N HIS A 20 1.16 -15.81 2.73
CA HIS A 20 0.55 -17.14 2.73
C HIS A 20 -0.93 -17.15 2.28
N ASN A 21 -1.23 -16.45 1.18
CA ASN A 21 -2.57 -16.29 0.60
C ASN A 21 -3.59 -15.66 1.58
N ARG A 22 -3.12 -14.74 2.42
CA ARG A 22 -3.93 -13.99 3.39
C ARG A 22 -3.45 -12.56 3.46
N SER A 23 -4.39 -11.63 3.60
CA SER A 23 -4.10 -10.23 3.81
C SER A 23 -4.35 -9.83 5.26
N TYR A 24 -3.55 -8.89 5.75
CA TYR A 24 -3.60 -8.40 7.12
C TYR A 24 -3.47 -6.87 7.12
N LEU A 25 -4.37 -6.23 7.85
CA LEU A 25 -4.27 -4.82 8.17
C LEU A 25 -3.39 -4.67 9.42
N GLY A 26 -2.21 -4.09 9.23
CA GLY A 26 -1.36 -3.59 10.31
C GLY A 26 -1.69 -2.14 10.59
N MET A 27 -1.97 -1.79 11.84
CA MET A 27 -2.14 -0.38 12.24
C MET A 27 -1.39 -0.07 13.52
N THR A 28 -0.78 1.11 13.55
CA THR A 28 -0.15 1.65 14.76
C THR A 28 -0.62 3.06 15.03
N GLY A 29 -0.75 3.43 16.30
CA GLY A 29 -1.02 4.78 16.75
C GLY A 29 0.22 5.38 17.36
N HIS A 30 0.43 6.68 17.14
CA HIS A 30 1.58 7.45 17.61
C HIS A 30 1.11 8.75 18.23
N SER A 31 1.76 9.14 19.32
CA SER A 31 1.53 10.43 19.97
C SER A 31 2.82 10.95 20.61
N LEU A 32 2.80 12.20 21.04
CA LEU A 32 3.85 12.76 21.88
C LEU A 32 3.30 12.89 23.31
N ASP A 33 4.09 12.49 24.30
CA ASP A 33 3.79 12.79 25.69
C ASP A 33 3.78 14.32 25.89
N PRO A 34 2.69 14.92 26.41
CA PRO A 34 2.58 16.37 26.52
C PRO A 34 3.60 17.02 27.44
N LYS A 35 4.19 16.27 28.37
CA LYS A 35 5.13 16.78 29.38
C LYS A 35 6.58 16.56 28.95
N THR A 36 6.90 15.37 28.46
CA THR A 36 8.28 14.99 28.14
C THR A 36 8.61 15.14 26.66
N LEU A 37 7.59 15.33 25.81
CA LEU A 37 7.69 15.33 24.35
C LEU A 37 8.28 14.04 23.78
N THR A 38 8.26 12.95 24.54
CA THR A 38 8.73 11.65 24.04
C THR A 38 7.66 11.01 23.17
N ARG A 39 8.10 10.36 22.08
CA ARG A 39 7.20 9.64 21.19
C ARG A 39 6.69 8.37 21.86
N GLN A 40 5.38 8.26 21.95
CA GLN A 40 4.65 7.08 22.36
C GLN A 40 4.06 6.41 21.13
N HIS A 41 3.98 5.08 21.15
CA HIS A 41 3.38 4.30 20.07
C HIS A 41 2.67 3.08 20.64
N ALA A 42 1.65 2.61 19.91
CA ALA A 42 0.91 1.40 20.25
C ALA A 42 0.48 0.67 18.97
N VAL A 43 0.55 -0.65 18.98
CA VAL A 43 -0.06 -1.48 17.93
C VAL A 43 -1.57 -1.48 18.15
N LEU A 44 -2.32 -1.06 17.13
CA LEU A 44 -3.78 -1.00 17.16
C LEU A 44 -4.38 -2.24 16.48
N ALA A 45 -3.86 -2.62 15.31
CA ALA A 45 -4.34 -3.77 14.58
C ALA A 45 -3.20 -4.62 14.01
N CYS A 46 -3.45 -5.92 13.97
CA CYS A 46 -2.81 -6.90 13.11
C CYS A 46 -3.93 -7.88 12.73
N SER A 47 -4.91 -7.35 12.00
CA SER A 47 -6.22 -7.96 11.80
C SER A 47 -6.28 -8.60 10.42
N ARG A 48 -6.80 -9.83 10.33
CA ARG A 48 -6.98 -10.48 9.03
C ARG A 48 -8.07 -9.78 8.23
N LEU A 49 -7.73 -9.35 7.02
CA LEU A 49 -8.68 -8.96 6.00
C LEU A 49 -9.11 -10.24 5.26
N ARG A 50 -10.42 -10.50 5.21
CA ARG A 50 -10.96 -11.65 4.47
C ARG A 50 -11.41 -11.15 3.11
N TRP A 51 -11.18 -11.97 2.08
CA TRP A 51 -11.53 -11.67 0.68
C TRP A 51 -10.70 -10.53 0.10
N HIS A 52 -11.21 -9.88 -0.96
CA HIS A 52 -10.55 -8.76 -1.59
C HIS A 52 -10.39 -7.60 -0.60
N HIS A 53 -9.24 -6.96 -0.63
CA HIS A 53 -8.89 -5.82 0.22
C HIS A 53 -9.15 -4.52 -0.55
N THR A 54 -10.37 -4.40 -1.07
CA THR A 54 -10.86 -3.21 -1.76
C THR A 54 -10.84 -1.99 -0.84
N PHE A 55 -10.88 -0.80 -1.44
CA PHE A 55 -10.72 0.46 -0.72
C PHE A 55 -11.78 0.68 0.38
N ASP A 56 -13.01 0.21 0.17
CA ASP A 56 -14.12 0.24 1.13
C ASP A 56 -13.87 -0.68 2.33
N VAL A 57 -13.40 -1.91 2.09
CA VAL A 57 -13.02 -2.86 3.15
C VAL A 57 -11.87 -2.31 3.99
N LEU A 58 -10.89 -1.66 3.37
CA LEU A 58 -9.80 -0.99 4.09
C LEU A 58 -10.30 0.20 4.92
N ALA A 59 -11.18 1.03 4.35
CA ALA A 59 -11.76 2.17 5.05
C ALA A 59 -12.55 1.73 6.29
N GLU A 60 -13.43 0.74 6.13
CA GLU A 60 -14.21 0.16 7.24
C GLU A 60 -13.27 -0.38 8.33
N ALA A 61 -12.27 -1.17 7.96
CA ALA A 61 -11.34 -1.77 8.92
C ALA A 61 -10.49 -0.73 9.69
N ILE A 62 -10.12 0.38 9.04
CA ILE A 62 -9.43 1.51 9.69
C ILE A 62 -10.37 2.20 10.69
N VAL A 63 -11.58 2.52 10.26
CA VAL A 63 -12.60 3.19 11.09
C VAL A 63 -12.97 2.35 12.30
N ASP A 64 -13.22 1.06 12.11
CA ASP A 64 -13.50 0.10 13.18
C ASP A 64 -12.35 0.03 14.19
N THR A 65 -11.11 0.06 13.71
CA THR A 65 -9.93 0.08 14.58
C THR A 65 -9.88 1.36 15.40
N HIS A 66 -10.16 2.52 14.82
CA HIS A 66 -10.23 3.78 15.56
C HIS A 66 -11.33 3.75 16.64
N TYR A 67 -12.53 3.30 16.31
CA TYR A 67 -13.64 3.16 17.27
C TYR A 67 -13.32 2.19 18.41
N LYS A 68 -12.74 1.02 18.08
CA LYS A 68 -12.37 -0.02 19.05
C LYS A 68 -11.48 0.49 20.19
N PHE A 69 -10.60 1.45 19.90
CA PHE A 69 -9.70 2.05 20.88
C PHE A 69 -10.12 3.44 21.37
N HIS A 70 -11.31 3.91 20.96
CA HIS A 70 -11.86 5.23 21.27
C HIS A 70 -10.95 6.38 20.79
N LEU A 71 -10.50 6.28 19.54
CA LEU A 71 -9.58 7.23 18.90
C LEU A 71 -10.24 8.08 17.82
N GLN A 72 -11.50 7.82 17.46
CA GLN A 72 -12.18 8.46 16.33
C GLN A 72 -12.12 10.01 16.36
N ASP A 73 -12.19 10.62 17.55
CA ASP A 73 -12.13 12.07 17.73
C ASP A 73 -10.71 12.61 18.00
N LYS A 74 -9.71 11.73 18.03
CA LYS A 74 -8.32 12.04 18.39
C LYS A 74 -7.35 11.90 17.23
N VAL A 75 -7.68 11.07 16.24
CA VAL A 75 -6.80 10.86 15.09
C VAL A 75 -6.85 12.07 14.19
N THR A 76 -5.70 12.74 14.05
CA THR A 76 -5.59 13.93 13.18
C THR A 76 -5.24 13.55 11.75
N ARG A 77 -4.42 12.51 11.58
CA ARG A 77 -3.90 12.06 10.28
C ARG A 77 -3.66 10.55 10.28
N THR A 78 -3.86 9.93 9.13
CA THR A 78 -3.48 8.53 8.90
C THR A 78 -2.48 8.44 7.75
N THR A 79 -1.32 7.86 8.03
CA THR A 79 -0.29 7.60 7.02
C THR A 79 -0.39 6.20 6.44
N THR A 80 -0.48 6.07 5.13
CA THR A 80 -0.44 4.78 4.41
C THR A 80 0.58 4.83 3.29
N ASP A 81 0.88 3.69 2.65
CA ASP A 81 1.57 3.71 1.37
C ASP A 81 0.71 4.36 0.26
N ASN A 82 1.26 4.43 -0.95
CA ASN A 82 0.54 4.96 -2.11
C ASN A 82 -0.21 3.86 -2.89
N GLY A 83 -0.49 2.72 -2.26
CA GLY A 83 -1.29 1.66 -2.86
C GLY A 83 -2.65 2.20 -3.27
N SER A 84 -3.10 1.84 -4.47
CA SER A 84 -4.32 2.38 -5.09
C SER A 84 -5.54 2.22 -4.19
N ASN A 85 -5.69 1.08 -3.51
CA ASN A 85 -6.80 0.85 -2.59
C ASN A 85 -6.79 1.80 -1.39
N PHE A 86 -5.62 2.13 -0.81
CA PHE A 86 -5.56 3.16 0.23
C PHE A 86 -5.86 4.54 -0.33
N VAL A 87 -5.26 4.91 -1.47
CA VAL A 87 -5.51 6.21 -2.11
C VAL A 87 -7.01 6.40 -2.37
N ASN A 88 -7.68 5.41 -2.97
CA ASN A 88 -9.11 5.46 -3.24
C ASN A 88 -9.94 5.52 -1.95
N ALA A 89 -9.54 4.79 -0.90
CA ALA A 89 -10.23 4.80 0.38
C ALA A 89 -10.25 6.22 0.98
N PHE A 90 -9.11 6.89 0.99
CA PHE A 90 -9.01 8.25 1.51
C PHE A 90 -9.56 9.32 0.57
N VAL A 91 -9.60 9.09 -0.73
CA VAL A 91 -10.29 9.99 -1.68
C VAL A 91 -11.80 9.93 -1.45
N GLN A 92 -12.37 8.74 -1.26
CA GLN A 92 -13.81 8.55 -1.15
C GLN A 92 -14.36 8.79 0.26
N PHE A 93 -13.59 8.39 1.28
CA PHE A 93 -14.02 8.38 2.68
C PHE A 93 -13.18 9.31 3.56
N GLY A 94 -12.18 10.00 3.01
CA GLY A 94 -11.34 10.93 3.78
C GLY A 94 -12.01 12.26 4.07
N THR A 95 -11.65 12.81 5.22
CA THR A 95 -11.87 14.22 5.52
C THR A 95 -10.97 15.08 4.65
N GLU A 96 -11.56 16.10 4.03
CA GLU A 96 -10.81 17.07 3.24
C GLU A 96 -9.81 17.79 4.14
N ALA A 97 -8.54 17.79 3.73
CA ALA A 97 -7.52 18.49 4.47
C ALA A 97 -7.68 20.01 4.26
N GLU A 98 -7.71 20.79 5.34
CA GLU A 98 -7.13 22.14 5.25
C GLU A 98 -5.65 21.95 4.86
N LEU A 99 -5.40 22.23 3.58
CA LEU A 99 -4.20 21.89 2.82
C LEU A 99 -2.90 22.20 3.60
N LEU A 100 -2.06 21.18 3.80
CA LEU A 100 -0.63 21.40 3.65
C LEU A 100 -0.39 21.59 2.14
N PRO A 101 0.50 22.52 1.71
CA PRO A 101 0.58 22.97 0.32
C PRO A 101 0.64 21.80 -0.67
N ASN A 102 -0.30 21.83 -1.62
CA ASN A 102 -0.54 20.88 -2.71
C ASN A 102 0.74 20.18 -3.20
N ILE A 103 0.83 18.87 -2.94
CA ILE A 103 1.66 17.97 -3.76
C ILE A 103 0.73 17.49 -4.88
N PRO A 104 1.05 17.73 -6.17
CA PRO A 104 0.22 17.26 -7.27
C PRO A 104 -0.06 15.76 -7.15
N GLY A 105 -1.32 15.36 -7.33
CA GLY A 105 -1.67 13.96 -7.55
C GLY A 105 -1.01 13.43 -8.83
N PRO A 106 -0.88 12.10 -8.98
CA PRO A 106 -0.37 11.54 -10.23
C PRO A 106 -1.30 12.01 -11.36
N ALA A 107 -0.72 12.61 -12.39
CA ALA A 107 -1.42 12.84 -13.63
C ALA A 107 -1.88 11.47 -14.14
N ALA A 108 -3.13 11.41 -14.63
CA ALA A 108 -3.57 10.26 -15.40
C ALA A 108 -2.70 10.22 -16.67
N ASP A 109 -1.69 9.35 -16.69
CA ASP A 109 -0.93 9.06 -17.89
C ASP A 109 -1.80 8.20 -18.81
N SER A 110 -2.65 8.88 -19.59
CA SER A 110 -3.20 8.33 -20.82
C SER A 110 -2.23 8.65 -21.94
N ASP A 111 -1.30 7.75 -22.26
CA ASP A 111 -0.59 7.71 -23.54
C ASP A 111 0.05 6.33 -23.73
N MET A 112 -0.78 5.38 -24.19
CA MET A 112 -0.34 4.13 -24.79
C MET A 112 -0.03 4.41 -26.26
N GLU A 113 1.26 4.52 -26.60
CA GLU A 113 1.74 4.47 -27.98
C GLU A 113 2.71 3.29 -28.09
N GLY A 114 2.36 2.35 -28.97
CA GLY A 114 2.97 1.04 -29.09
C GLY A 114 4.29 1.03 -29.85
N VAL A 115 5.05 -0.05 -29.61
CA VAL A 115 5.95 -0.64 -30.60
C VAL A 115 5.99 -2.14 -30.39
N GLU A 116 5.64 -2.83 -31.47
CA GLU A 116 5.55 -4.28 -31.64
C GLU A 116 6.94 -4.93 -31.52
N ASP A 117 6.97 -6.11 -30.89
CA ASP A 117 7.59 -7.33 -31.45
C ASP A 117 7.57 -8.44 -30.39
N VAL A 118 6.48 -9.22 -30.36
CA VAL A 118 6.50 -10.58 -29.79
C VAL A 118 5.65 -11.48 -30.68
N ASP A 119 6.31 -12.33 -31.47
CA ASP A 119 5.70 -13.47 -32.15
C ASP A 119 5.11 -14.45 -31.12
N ILE A 120 3.77 -14.48 -30.98
CA ILE A 120 3.04 -15.59 -30.36
C ILE A 120 1.77 -15.85 -31.17
N ASP A 121 1.62 -17.09 -31.65
CA ASP A 121 0.50 -17.62 -32.43
C ASP A 121 -0.87 -17.24 -31.85
N VAL A 122 -1.72 -16.61 -32.68
CA VAL A 122 -3.09 -16.22 -32.38
C VAL A 122 -4.05 -17.36 -32.75
N ASP A 123 -4.76 -17.90 -31.75
CA ASP A 123 -6.02 -18.63 -31.94
C ASP A 123 -7.17 -17.61 -32.05
N PRO A 124 -7.94 -17.56 -33.15
CA PRO A 124 -8.83 -16.44 -33.45
C PRO A 124 -10.28 -16.79 -33.11
N GLU A 125 -10.69 -16.72 -31.85
CA GLU A 125 -12.13 -16.65 -31.51
C GLU A 125 -12.34 -15.93 -30.17
N ALA A 126 -13.02 -14.78 -30.28
CA ALA A 126 -13.96 -14.17 -29.32
C ALA A 126 -13.67 -12.68 -29.00
N GLY A 127 -14.33 -11.80 -29.78
CA GLY A 127 -15.33 -10.90 -29.20
C GLY A 127 -14.88 -9.52 -28.73
N SER A 128 -15.21 -8.53 -29.57
CA SER A 128 -15.12 -7.07 -29.40
C SER A 128 -15.88 -6.43 -28.22
N MET A 129 -15.24 -5.41 -27.64
CA MET A 129 -15.68 -4.10 -27.07
C MET A 129 -17.10 -3.85 -26.50
N ASP A 130 -17.06 -3.24 -25.31
CA ASP A 130 -17.84 -2.14 -24.71
C ASP A 130 -19.33 -2.29 -24.32
N GLU A 131 -19.61 -2.06 -23.02
CA GLU A 131 -20.64 -1.11 -22.57
C GLU A 131 -20.43 -0.73 -21.08
N VAL A 132 -20.21 0.55 -20.77
CA VAL A 132 -20.20 1.07 -19.39
C VAL A 132 -21.60 1.61 -19.07
N GLU A 133 -22.32 0.93 -18.17
CA GLU A 133 -23.67 1.29 -17.75
C GLU A 133 -23.63 2.49 -16.78
N TYR A 134 -24.25 3.61 -17.16
CA TYR A 134 -24.35 4.80 -16.32
C TYR A 134 -25.52 4.66 -15.32
N ILE A 135 -25.21 4.61 -14.02
CA ILE A 135 -26.22 4.59 -12.96
C ILE A 135 -26.61 6.04 -12.62
N SER A 136 -27.91 6.33 -12.59
CA SER A 136 -28.42 7.66 -12.26
C SER A 136 -28.17 8.02 -10.79
N VAL A 137 -27.75 9.26 -10.53
CA VAL A 137 -27.43 9.81 -9.19
C VAL A 137 -28.60 9.67 -8.20
N GLU A 138 -29.84 9.65 -8.70
CA GLU A 138 -31.05 9.56 -7.89
C GLU A 138 -31.25 8.16 -7.28
N ALA A 139 -30.80 7.10 -7.94
CA ALA A 139 -30.86 5.73 -7.42
C ALA A 139 -29.87 5.48 -6.26
N THR A 140 -28.82 6.30 -6.14
CA THR A 140 -27.85 6.23 -5.04
C THR A 140 -28.39 6.85 -3.75
N LEU A 141 -29.31 7.81 -3.85
CA LEU A 141 -29.87 8.51 -2.67
C LEU A 141 -30.98 7.71 -1.98
N GLU A 142 -31.66 6.81 -2.70
CA GLU A 142 -32.75 5.99 -2.13
C GLU A 142 -32.27 4.72 -1.41
N ALA A 143 -30.97 4.39 -1.45
CA ALA A 143 -30.40 3.22 -0.81
C ALA A 143 -29.99 3.42 0.67
N ASP A 144 -30.19 4.61 1.23
CA ASP A 144 -29.64 5.01 2.55
C ASP A 144 -30.47 4.59 3.78
N GLU A 145 -31.65 3.95 3.62
CA GLU A 145 -32.46 3.60 4.80
C GLU A 145 -32.25 2.17 5.35
N GLY A 146 -31.19 1.44 4.96
CA GLY A 146 -31.05 0.02 5.33
C GLY A 146 -29.67 -0.54 5.63
N SER A 147 -28.58 0.17 5.33
CA SER A 147 -27.23 -0.26 5.72
C SER A 147 -26.87 0.42 7.03
N SER A 148 -26.21 -0.28 7.96
CA SER A 148 -25.65 0.31 9.17
C SER A 148 -24.60 1.38 8.80
N GLY A 149 -25.07 2.60 8.53
CA GLY A 149 -24.33 3.73 8.01
C GLY A 149 -23.34 4.27 9.04
N LEU A 150 -22.17 3.65 9.09
CA LEU A 150 -20.98 4.40 9.44
C LEU A 150 -20.68 5.28 8.23
N SER A 151 -20.97 6.58 8.34
CA SER A 151 -20.27 7.55 7.50
C SER A 151 -18.78 7.37 7.81
N HIS A 152 -18.08 6.65 6.95
CA HIS A 152 -16.65 6.40 7.10
C HIS A 152 -15.96 7.75 6.90
N ASN A 153 -15.75 8.49 7.99
CA ASN A 153 -14.98 9.73 7.99
C ASN A 153 -13.54 9.36 8.38
N LEU A 154 -12.76 8.91 7.40
CA LEU A 154 -11.34 8.69 7.58
C LEU A 154 -10.65 10.04 7.89
N PRO A 155 -9.67 10.06 8.80
CA PRO A 155 -8.85 11.25 9.04
C PRO A 155 -8.08 11.67 7.79
N VAL A 156 -7.52 12.88 7.81
CA VAL A 156 -6.70 13.39 6.71
C VAL A 156 -5.61 12.38 6.30
N HIS A 157 -5.53 12.09 5.00
CA HIS A 157 -4.54 11.18 4.44
C HIS A 157 -3.15 11.78 4.43
N MET A 158 -2.17 10.96 4.80
CA MET A 158 -0.75 11.25 4.61
C MET A 158 -0.14 10.13 3.79
N ARG A 159 0.52 10.50 2.68
CA ARG A 159 1.27 9.53 1.88
C ARG A 159 2.59 9.17 2.53
N CYS A 160 2.96 7.90 2.52
CA CYS A 160 4.22 7.43 3.06
C CYS A 160 5.38 8.01 2.27
N ALA A 161 6.19 8.85 2.90
CA ALA A 161 7.36 9.45 2.26
C ALA A 161 8.34 8.40 1.72
N ALA A 162 8.54 7.29 2.44
CA ALA A 162 9.43 6.21 2.00
C ALA A 162 8.93 5.53 0.72
N HIS A 163 7.63 5.26 0.63
CA HIS A 163 7.04 4.69 -0.58
C HIS A 163 7.11 5.68 -1.75
N THR A 164 6.85 6.97 -1.51
CA THR A 164 7.03 8.01 -2.54
C THR A 164 8.48 8.09 -3.04
N PHE A 165 9.48 8.09 -2.15
CA PHE A 165 10.88 8.08 -2.56
C PHE A 165 11.25 6.79 -3.31
N ASN A 166 10.67 5.65 -2.92
CA ASN A 166 10.85 4.40 -3.64
C ASN A 166 10.30 4.49 -5.07
N LEU A 167 9.11 5.04 -5.27
CA LEU A 167 8.54 5.24 -6.60
C LEU A 167 9.44 6.12 -7.49
N VAL A 168 9.93 7.24 -6.96
CA VAL A 168 10.87 8.11 -7.70
C VAL A 168 12.15 7.36 -8.07
N ALA A 169 12.74 6.63 -7.12
CA ALA A 169 13.95 5.87 -7.34
C ALA A 169 13.75 4.73 -8.36
N SER A 170 12.59 4.06 -8.34
CA SER A 170 12.25 3.02 -9.31
C SER A 170 12.17 3.58 -10.72
N VAL A 171 11.49 4.70 -10.91
CA VAL A 171 11.40 5.37 -12.23
C VAL A 171 12.78 5.73 -12.79
N ASP A 172 13.67 6.27 -11.94
CA ASP A 172 15.03 6.59 -12.35
C ASP A 172 15.87 5.34 -12.63
N ALA A 173 15.68 4.28 -11.85
CA ALA A 173 16.34 2.99 -12.08
C ALA A 173 15.89 2.35 -13.40
N ASP A 174 14.60 2.42 -13.72
CA ASP A 174 14.04 1.90 -14.97
C ASP A 174 14.60 2.66 -16.19
N LYS A 175 14.64 3.99 -16.13
CA LYS A 175 15.33 4.80 -17.16
C LYS A 175 16.81 4.44 -17.29
N ALA A 176 17.49 4.15 -16.18
CA ALA A 176 18.89 3.74 -16.24
C ALA A 176 19.08 2.39 -16.95
N LEU A 177 18.07 1.50 -16.95
CA LEU A 177 18.10 0.22 -17.66
C LEU A 177 18.07 0.35 -19.19
N ASP A 178 17.82 1.55 -19.73
CA ASP A 178 17.98 1.83 -21.17
C ASP A 178 19.46 1.85 -21.59
N SER A 179 20.37 2.15 -20.65
CA SER A 179 21.81 2.05 -20.89
C SER A 179 22.27 0.59 -20.89
N ALA A 180 22.78 0.12 -22.04
CA ALA A 180 23.28 -1.25 -22.18
C ALA A 180 24.38 -1.62 -21.17
N GLN A 181 25.25 -0.65 -20.82
CA GLN A 181 26.32 -0.85 -19.83
C GLN A 181 25.74 -1.08 -18.42
N PHE A 182 24.80 -0.23 -18.01
CA PHE A 182 24.13 -0.35 -16.71
C PHE A 182 23.27 -1.61 -16.65
N LYS A 183 22.45 -1.86 -17.67
CA LYS A 183 21.59 -3.06 -17.80
C LYS A 183 22.38 -4.36 -17.67
N SER A 184 23.56 -4.44 -18.30
CA SER A 184 24.44 -5.62 -18.22
C SER A 184 24.98 -5.82 -16.80
N ALA A 185 25.47 -4.76 -16.15
CA ALA A 185 25.96 -4.82 -14.78
C ALA A 185 24.83 -5.17 -13.79
N TYR A 186 23.66 -4.53 -13.91
CA TYR A 186 22.47 -4.78 -13.11
C TYR A 186 22.01 -6.23 -13.20
N ARG A 187 21.85 -6.76 -14.42
CA ARG A 187 21.42 -8.16 -14.63
C ARG A 187 22.39 -9.16 -14.02
N LYS A 188 23.71 -8.94 -14.15
CA LYS A 188 24.73 -9.80 -13.52
C LYS A 188 24.62 -9.77 -11.99
N ALA A 189 24.51 -8.57 -11.41
CA ALA A 189 24.37 -8.41 -9.96
C ALA A 189 23.09 -9.09 -9.44
N MET A 190 21.95 -8.84 -10.08
CA MET A 190 20.66 -9.43 -9.69
C MET A 190 20.61 -10.94 -9.91
N SER A 191 21.25 -11.47 -10.96
CA SER A 191 21.39 -12.91 -11.18
C SER A 191 22.18 -13.57 -10.04
N ASN A 192 23.29 -12.98 -9.63
CA ASN A 192 24.09 -13.48 -8.51
C ASN A 192 23.32 -13.41 -7.19
N ALA A 193 22.62 -12.31 -6.92
CA ALA A 193 21.80 -12.15 -5.72
C ALA A 193 20.66 -13.20 -5.68
N ARG A 194 19.99 -13.45 -6.81
CA ARG A 194 18.96 -14.49 -6.94
C ARG A 194 19.53 -15.89 -6.73
N ALA A 195 20.72 -16.19 -7.27
CA ALA A 195 21.38 -17.47 -7.05
C ALA A 195 21.66 -17.71 -5.57
N LEU A 196 22.21 -16.72 -4.86
CA LEU A 196 22.47 -16.79 -3.42
C LEU A 196 21.18 -16.95 -2.60
N TRP A 197 20.14 -16.17 -2.91
CA TRP A 197 18.84 -16.28 -2.25
C TRP A 197 18.22 -17.67 -2.45
N ASN A 198 18.20 -18.17 -3.68
CA ASN A 198 17.68 -19.51 -3.98
C ASN A 198 18.45 -20.60 -3.25
N GLN A 199 19.78 -20.50 -3.18
CA GLN A 199 20.61 -21.46 -2.48
C GLN A 199 20.38 -21.40 -0.96
N GLN A 200 20.24 -20.20 -0.39
CA GLN A 200 19.89 -19.99 1.01
C GLN A 200 18.52 -20.62 1.36
N CYS A 201 17.51 -20.43 0.51
CA CYS A 201 16.16 -20.96 0.75
C CYS A 201 16.07 -22.49 0.66
N ARG A 202 17.00 -23.14 -0.04
CA ARG A 202 16.96 -24.59 -0.32
C ARG A 202 17.79 -25.44 0.66
N SER A 203 18.70 -24.85 1.42
CA SER A 203 19.63 -25.60 2.28
C SER A 203 19.98 -24.83 3.55
N THR A 204 19.80 -25.46 4.71
CA THR A 204 20.19 -24.90 6.00
C THR A 204 21.70 -24.70 6.10
N VAL A 205 22.49 -25.65 5.58
CA VAL A 205 23.96 -25.55 5.56
C VAL A 205 24.43 -24.37 4.70
N SER A 206 23.81 -24.19 3.53
CA SER A 206 24.12 -23.04 2.69
C SER A 206 23.64 -21.74 3.31
N ALA A 207 22.50 -21.73 3.99
CA ALA A 207 22.03 -20.55 4.72
C ALA A 207 22.98 -20.13 5.84
N ASP A 208 23.49 -21.08 6.62
CA ASP A 208 24.47 -20.81 7.67
C ASP A 208 25.80 -20.33 7.07
N SER A 209 26.28 -20.97 6.00
CA SER A 209 27.51 -20.55 5.30
C SER A 209 27.41 -19.12 4.73
N ILE A 210 26.27 -18.78 4.12
CA ILE A 210 25.99 -17.43 3.60
C ILE A 210 25.91 -16.42 4.75
N GLN A 211 25.24 -16.77 5.85
CA GLN A 211 25.17 -15.93 7.04
C GLN A 211 26.53 -15.72 7.69
N ASP A 212 27.39 -16.74 7.71
CA ASP A 212 28.75 -16.63 8.25
C ASP A 212 29.63 -15.71 7.41
N GLU A 213 29.52 -15.77 6.08
CA GLU A 213 30.31 -14.92 5.18
C GLU A 213 29.78 -13.48 5.14
N LEU A 214 28.47 -13.30 4.86
CA LEU A 214 27.85 -11.99 4.68
C LEU A 214 27.44 -11.31 6.00
N LYS A 215 27.52 -12.03 7.12
CA LYS A 215 27.02 -11.61 8.45
C LYS A 215 25.52 -11.26 8.46
N ARG A 216 24.80 -11.57 7.38
CA ARG A 216 23.38 -11.31 7.20
C ARG A 216 22.82 -12.38 6.26
N ARG A 217 21.53 -12.67 6.42
CA ARG A 217 20.79 -13.44 5.43
C ARG A 217 20.49 -12.53 4.23
N VAL A 218 20.64 -13.07 3.03
CA VAL A 218 20.14 -12.40 1.83
C VAL A 218 18.64 -12.31 1.96
N SER A 219 18.03 -11.19 1.59
CA SER A 219 16.58 -11.02 1.45
C SER A 219 16.32 -10.32 0.12
N LEU A 220 15.62 -10.99 -0.80
CA LEU A 220 15.12 -10.33 -1.99
C LEU A 220 13.67 -9.96 -1.71
N SER A 221 13.35 -8.66 -1.73
CA SER A 221 11.97 -8.25 -1.91
C SER A 221 11.55 -8.78 -3.29
N GLN A 222 10.49 -9.58 -3.32
CA GLN A 222 9.75 -9.66 -4.57
C GLN A 222 9.26 -8.23 -4.78
N SER A 223 9.68 -7.60 -5.87
CA SER A 223 8.94 -6.45 -6.39
C SER A 223 7.49 -6.88 -6.37
N GLU A 224 6.65 -6.12 -5.68
CA GLU A 224 5.20 -6.25 -5.77
C GLU A 224 4.90 -6.29 -7.27
N SER A 225 4.59 -7.49 -7.77
CA SER A 225 3.99 -7.63 -9.07
C SER A 225 2.68 -6.87 -8.95
N GLU A 226 2.62 -5.78 -9.68
CA GLU A 226 1.41 -5.04 -9.97
C GLU A 226 0.23 -6.00 -10.15
N SER A 227 -0.90 -5.63 -9.56
CA SER A 227 -2.27 -6.06 -9.90
C SER A 227 -2.59 -7.56 -9.89
N GLU A 228 -3.40 -7.96 -8.92
CA GLU A 228 -4.79 -8.45 -9.12
C GLU A 228 -5.61 -8.30 -7.83
#